data_AF-A0AAD8ZX45-F1
#
_entry.id   AF-A0AAD8ZX45-F1
#
_cell.length_a   1.000
_cell.length_b   1.000
_cell.length_c   1.000
_cell.angle_alpha   90.00
_cell.angle_beta   90.00
_cell.angle_gamma   90.00
#
_symmetry.space_group_name_H-M   'P 1'
#
loop_
_entity.id
_entity.type
_entity.pdbx_description
1 polymer ?
#
loop_
_entity_poly.entity_id
_entity_poly.type
_entity_poly.pdbx_seq_one_letter_code
_entity_poly.pdbx_strand_id
1 'polypeptide(L)'
;MFPDSKFFFRKNYAKYEFFRKPLNFFPEQMVAWCQDSNGTIPPSQLLQEPRHLHLLSDLDESNVFTVTAGRKMYNAPTDYQFCIKYGILLYQNYKIPHQRKTASSNFSTAVRSVSENSLVAMDFSGRTGRVIDNPAEALSAAKEEGHTWRKRSQRMNVLGNPCPQDPPILTSVIHRTQLWFHGRIMREESHRLITQQGQVDGLFLLRDSRSNPKAFVLTLCHHQKIRHFQILP
;
A
#
# COMPACT_ATOMS: atom_id res chain seq x y z
N MET A 1 -10.00 4.60 -12.80
CA MET A 1 -9.46 4.89 -14.12
C MET A 1 -9.83 6.33 -14.45
N PHE A 2 -8.87 7.26 -14.50
CA PHE A 2 -9.01 8.37 -15.46
C PHE A 2 -9.33 7.69 -16.80
N PRO A 3 -10.26 8.21 -17.61
CA PRO A 3 -10.83 7.50 -18.77
C PRO A 3 -9.81 6.82 -19.71
N ASP A 4 -8.54 7.22 -19.64
CA ASP A 4 -7.43 6.73 -20.45
C ASP A 4 -6.51 5.67 -19.81
N SER A 5 -6.78 5.13 -18.61
CA SER A 5 -5.90 4.07 -18.09
C SER A 5 -6.09 2.78 -18.92
N LYS A 6 -5.00 2.05 -19.19
CA LYS A 6 -5.01 0.87 -20.08
C LYS A 6 -4.19 -0.26 -19.48
N PHE A 7 -4.62 -1.49 -19.71
CA PHE A 7 -3.80 -2.66 -19.42
C PHE A 7 -2.81 -2.90 -20.56
N PHE A 8 -1.55 -3.09 -20.20
CA PHE A 8 -0.48 -3.41 -21.14
C PHE A 8 0.05 -4.81 -20.86
N PHE A 9 0.07 -5.64 -21.89
CA PHE A 9 0.66 -6.97 -21.84
C PHE A 9 2.03 -6.89 -22.49
N ARG A 10 3.09 -7.12 -21.69
CA ARG A 10 4.48 -7.11 -22.17
C ARG A 10 5.31 -8.16 -21.44
N LYS A 11 6.35 -8.66 -22.10
CA LYS A 11 7.34 -9.53 -21.46
C LYS A 11 8.23 -8.69 -20.52
N ASN A 12 8.50 -9.22 -19.32
CA ASN A 12 9.46 -8.65 -18.38
C ASN A 12 10.40 -9.76 -17.89
N TYR A 13 11.57 -9.87 -18.50
CA TYR A 13 12.58 -10.88 -18.17
C TYR A 13 13.32 -10.58 -16.87
N ALA A 14 13.25 -9.33 -16.37
CA ALA A 14 13.97 -8.87 -15.20
C ALA A 14 13.13 -8.86 -13.90
N LYS A 15 11.92 -9.44 -13.92
CA LYS A 15 10.93 -9.35 -12.82
C LYS A 15 11.46 -9.84 -11.46
N TYR A 16 12.40 -10.78 -11.47
CA TYR A 16 12.91 -11.46 -10.28
C TYR A 16 14.44 -11.39 -10.15
N GLU A 17 15.10 -10.41 -10.78
CA GLU A 17 16.56 -10.30 -10.77
C GLU A 17 17.16 -10.18 -9.36
N PHE A 18 16.45 -9.52 -8.43
CA PHE A 18 16.83 -9.49 -7.02
C PHE A 18 17.06 -10.89 -6.44
N PHE A 19 16.15 -11.84 -6.70
CA PHE A 19 16.25 -13.20 -6.16
C PHE A 19 17.38 -14.03 -6.80
N ARG A 20 17.89 -13.60 -7.96
CA ARG A 20 19.04 -14.26 -8.60
C ARG A 20 20.37 -13.82 -7.98
N LYS A 21 20.48 -12.56 -7.55
CA LYS A 21 21.73 -11.98 -7.01
C LYS A 21 21.45 -11.07 -5.79
N PRO A 22 20.87 -11.59 -4.70
CA PRO A 22 20.39 -10.73 -3.60
C PRO A 22 21.49 -9.91 -2.92
N LEU A 23 22.70 -10.46 -2.81
CA LEU A 23 23.84 -9.79 -2.16
C LEU A 23 24.44 -8.64 -2.99
N ASN A 24 24.30 -8.68 -4.32
CA ASN A 24 24.93 -7.73 -5.24
C ASN A 24 23.89 -6.89 -6.00
N PHE A 25 22.62 -6.94 -5.61
CA PHE A 25 21.54 -6.25 -6.31
C PHE A 25 21.51 -4.76 -5.99
N PHE A 26 21.70 -4.41 -4.72
CA PHE A 26 21.74 -3.02 -4.26
C PHE A 26 23.17 -2.51 -4.14
N PRO A 27 23.44 -1.23 -4.51
CA PRO A 27 24.71 -0.59 -4.20
C PRO A 27 25.01 -0.63 -2.70
N GLU A 28 26.30 -0.58 -2.37
CA GLU A 28 26.75 -0.46 -0.99
C GLU A 28 26.09 0.78 -0.33
N GLN A 29 25.67 0.66 0.93
CA GLN A 29 25.05 1.73 1.73
C GLN A 29 23.61 2.13 1.34
N MET A 30 23.02 1.58 0.27
CA MET A 30 21.62 1.88 -0.09
C MET A 30 20.60 1.23 0.86
N VAL A 31 20.90 0.04 1.37
CA VAL A 31 20.02 -0.73 2.27
C VAL A 31 20.75 -0.96 3.59
N ALA A 32 20.12 -0.55 4.69
CA ALA A 32 20.62 -0.78 6.05
C ALA A 32 19.52 -1.42 6.90
N TRP A 33 19.93 -2.28 7.82
CA TRP A 33 19.03 -2.89 8.79
C TRP A 33 19.11 -2.11 10.09
N CYS A 34 17.96 -1.75 10.65
CA CYS A 34 17.90 -1.26 12.02
C CYS A 34 18.11 -2.47 12.93
N GLN A 35 19.32 -2.65 13.44
CA GLN A 35 19.61 -3.69 14.43
C GLN A 35 19.34 -3.15 15.84
N ASP A 36 18.81 -4.02 16.71
CA ASP A 36 18.71 -3.78 18.15
C ASP A 36 20.13 -3.60 18.73
N SER A 37 20.48 -2.36 19.08
CA SER A 37 21.83 -2.05 19.55
C SER A 37 22.03 -2.46 21.00
N ASN A 38 22.85 -3.49 21.21
CA ASN A 38 23.66 -3.70 22.43
C ASN A 38 25.16 -3.42 22.17
N GLY A 39 25.49 -2.54 21.22
CA GLY A 39 26.89 -2.19 20.96
C GLY A 39 27.04 -1.18 19.84
N THR A 40 28.10 -0.37 19.95
CA THR A 40 28.54 0.77 19.13
C THR A 40 28.02 0.80 17.69
N ILE A 41 27.29 1.86 17.40
CA ILE A 41 26.72 2.16 16.09
C ILE A 41 27.83 2.58 15.10
N PRO A 42 27.98 1.91 13.94
CA PRO A 42 28.96 2.31 12.93
C PRO A 42 28.55 3.64 12.24
N PRO A 43 29.52 4.44 11.72
CA PRO A 43 29.30 5.76 11.12
C PRO A 43 28.32 5.80 9.94
N SER A 44 28.00 4.65 9.35
CA SER A 44 27.03 4.51 8.25
C SER A 44 25.56 4.64 8.70
N GLN A 45 25.28 4.81 10.01
CA GLN A 45 23.91 5.03 10.53
C GLN A 45 23.51 6.52 10.58
N LEU A 46 23.94 7.34 9.62
CA LEU A 46 23.61 8.78 9.54
C LEU A 46 22.09 9.11 9.44
N LEU A 47 21.23 8.09 9.32
CA LEU A 47 19.76 8.20 9.42
C LEU A 47 19.23 8.17 10.87
N GLN A 48 20.08 8.07 11.87
CA GLN A 48 19.68 7.80 13.26
C GLN A 48 19.10 9.00 14.01
N GLU A 49 19.17 10.21 13.44
CA GLU A 49 18.52 11.39 13.98
C GLU A 49 17.12 11.54 13.35
N PRO A 50 16.04 10.98 13.95
CA PRO A 50 14.69 11.10 13.40
C PRO A 50 14.22 12.55 13.25
N ARG A 51 14.88 13.49 13.94
CA ARG A 51 14.63 14.94 13.86
C ARG A 51 14.88 15.53 12.47
N HIS A 52 15.71 14.89 11.65
CA HIS A 52 16.00 15.35 10.28
C HIS A 52 15.16 14.64 9.21
N LEU A 53 14.31 13.69 9.59
CA LEU A 53 13.47 12.94 8.66
C LEU A 53 12.07 13.57 8.58
N HIS A 54 11.62 13.84 7.36
CA HIS A 54 10.26 14.29 7.08
C HIS A 54 9.48 13.18 6.38
N LEU A 55 8.29 12.87 6.89
CA LEU A 55 7.38 11.93 6.23
C LEU A 55 6.83 12.56 4.94
N LEU A 56 7.17 11.99 3.79
CA LEU A 56 6.69 12.46 2.49
C LEU A 56 5.45 11.72 1.98
N SER A 57 5.29 10.45 2.34
CA SER A 57 4.17 9.62 1.86
C SER A 57 3.95 8.41 2.76
N ASP A 58 2.68 8.04 2.95
CA ASP A 58 2.28 6.79 3.59
C ASP A 58 2.30 5.64 2.57
N LEU A 59 2.80 4.48 2.98
CA LEU A 59 2.95 3.28 2.16
C LEU A 59 1.86 2.22 2.39
N ASP A 60 1.07 2.31 3.47
CA ASP A 60 0.21 1.21 3.94
C ASP A 60 -0.82 0.74 2.89
N GLU A 61 -1.33 1.65 2.04
CA GLU A 61 -2.18 1.28 0.90
C GLU A 61 -1.69 1.83 -0.43
N SER A 62 -0.44 2.29 -0.49
CA SER A 62 0.13 2.85 -1.71
C SER A 62 0.77 1.79 -2.57
N ASN A 63 0.77 2.01 -3.89
CA ASN A 63 1.52 1.21 -4.84
C ASN A 63 2.59 2.08 -5.52
N VAL A 64 3.68 1.44 -5.94
CA VAL A 64 4.79 2.08 -6.66
C VAL A 64 4.56 1.93 -8.18
N PHE A 65 4.68 3.03 -8.92
CA PHE A 65 4.49 3.07 -10.36
C PHE A 65 5.68 3.72 -11.06
N THR A 66 6.02 3.25 -12.27
CA THR A 66 6.97 3.95 -13.14
C THR A 66 6.30 5.13 -13.82
N VAL A 67 6.97 6.28 -13.87
CA VAL A 67 6.46 7.49 -14.55
C VAL A 67 6.95 7.48 -16.00
N THR A 68 6.02 7.42 -16.96
CA THR A 68 6.36 7.29 -18.39
C THR A 68 6.53 8.62 -19.13
N ALA A 69 6.02 9.73 -18.59
CA ALA A 69 6.06 11.06 -19.23
C ALA A 69 6.60 12.15 -18.28
N GLY A 70 7.52 11.78 -17.40
CA GLY A 70 8.02 12.60 -16.29
C GLY A 70 8.51 13.99 -16.71
N ARG A 71 9.43 14.04 -17.69
CA ARG A 71 10.00 15.31 -18.18
C ARG A 71 8.95 16.24 -18.79
N LYS A 72 8.05 15.68 -19.61
CA LYS A 72 7.05 16.46 -20.36
C LYS A 72 5.92 16.97 -19.47
N MET A 73 5.46 16.14 -18.53
CA MET A 73 4.26 16.43 -17.73
C MET A 73 4.57 17.10 -16.39
N TYR A 74 5.77 16.87 -15.84
CA TYR A 74 6.11 17.25 -14.47
C TYR A 74 7.48 17.93 -14.35
N ASN A 75 8.08 18.34 -15.48
CA ASN A 75 9.40 18.97 -15.54
C ASN A 75 10.47 18.21 -14.75
N ALA A 76 10.33 16.89 -14.68
CA ALA A 76 11.17 16.11 -13.80
C ALA A 76 12.63 16.06 -14.31
N PRO A 77 13.61 16.01 -13.41
CA PRO A 77 15.02 16.29 -13.75
C PRO A 77 15.71 15.18 -14.54
N THR A 78 15.21 13.94 -14.49
CA THR A 78 15.81 12.75 -15.13
C THR A 78 14.75 11.93 -15.87
N ASP A 79 15.11 10.85 -16.57
CA ASP A 79 14.13 9.91 -17.15
C ASP A 79 13.76 8.74 -16.21
N TYR A 80 14.53 8.55 -15.13
CA TYR A 80 14.39 7.42 -14.22
C TYR A 80 13.57 7.83 -12.99
N GLN A 81 12.26 7.63 -13.08
CA GLN A 81 11.32 8.08 -12.06
C GLN A 81 10.31 7.01 -11.68
N PHE A 82 9.96 7.01 -10.41
CA PHE A 82 8.79 6.31 -9.89
C PHE A 82 7.91 7.28 -9.09
N CYS A 83 6.65 6.92 -8.91
CA CYS A 83 5.74 7.63 -8.02
C CYS A 83 5.00 6.64 -7.11
N ILE A 84 4.58 7.14 -5.95
CA ILE A 84 3.79 6.41 -4.97
C ILE A 84 2.35 6.92 -5.08
N LYS A 85 1.40 6.01 -5.27
CA LYS A 85 -0.02 6.38 -5.40
C LYS A 85 -0.90 5.48 -4.54
N TYR A 86 -1.75 6.11 -3.74
CA TYR A 86 -2.70 5.46 -2.85
C TYR A 86 -3.71 4.59 -3.64
N GLY A 87 -3.84 3.34 -3.21
CA GLY A 87 -4.54 2.27 -3.91
C GLY A 87 -6.05 2.43 -3.93
N ILE A 88 -6.65 2.93 -2.84
CA ILE A 88 -8.11 3.10 -2.79
C ILE A 88 -8.60 4.13 -3.81
N LEU A 89 -7.80 5.18 -4.08
CA LEU A 89 -8.12 6.18 -5.10
C LEU A 89 -8.12 5.54 -6.49
N LEU A 90 -7.26 4.56 -6.75
CA LEU A 90 -7.27 3.82 -8.03
C LEU A 90 -8.55 2.97 -8.17
N TYR A 91 -8.95 2.27 -7.11
CA TYR A 91 -10.15 1.42 -7.07
C TYR A 91 -11.46 2.24 -7.14
N GLN A 92 -11.56 3.33 -6.40
CA GLN A 92 -12.71 4.23 -6.46
C GLN A 92 -12.87 4.81 -7.88
N ASN A 93 -11.77 5.27 -8.48
CA ASN A 93 -11.79 5.73 -9.86
C ASN A 93 -12.20 4.61 -10.84
N TYR A 94 -11.95 3.33 -10.53
CA TYR A 94 -12.39 2.20 -11.37
C TYR A 94 -13.91 1.98 -11.31
N LYS A 95 -14.58 2.27 -10.18
CA LYS A 95 -16.02 2.08 -10.04
C LYS A 95 -16.87 3.11 -10.81
N ILE A 96 -16.34 4.32 -11.01
CA ILE A 96 -17.09 5.45 -11.60
C ILE A 96 -17.60 5.17 -13.04
N PRO A 97 -16.81 4.55 -13.96
CA PRO A 97 -17.30 4.23 -15.30
C PRO A 97 -18.32 3.09 -15.37
N HIS A 98 -18.36 2.19 -14.38
CA HIS A 98 -19.23 1.00 -14.42
C HIS A 98 -20.71 1.30 -14.11
N GLN A 99 -21.04 2.50 -13.61
CA GLN A 99 -22.43 2.92 -13.43
C GLN A 99 -23.05 3.57 -14.68
N ARG A 100 -22.27 3.84 -15.74
CA ARG A 100 -22.76 4.52 -16.97
C ARG A 100 -22.97 3.63 -18.19
N LYS A 101 -22.89 2.30 -18.07
CA LYS A 101 -23.16 1.38 -19.20
C LYS A 101 -24.46 0.59 -18.99
N THR A 102 -25.59 1.29 -19.10
CA THR A 102 -26.88 0.72 -19.52
C THR A 102 -27.28 1.35 -20.85
N ALA A 103 -26.45 1.16 -21.87
CA ALA A 103 -26.85 1.35 -23.26
C ALA A 103 -25.91 0.54 -24.13
N SER A 104 -26.50 -0.40 -24.86
CA SER A 104 -25.89 -1.35 -25.77
C SER A 104 -24.88 -0.68 -26.71
N SER A 105 -23.65 -1.19 -26.74
CA SER A 105 -22.78 -1.06 -27.91
C SER A 105 -22.17 -2.42 -28.20
N ASN A 106 -22.45 -2.91 -29.40
CA ASN A 106 -21.85 -4.12 -29.96
C ASN A 106 -20.34 -3.90 -29.99
N PHE A 107 -19.63 -4.50 -29.05
CA PHE A 107 -18.17 -4.50 -29.06
C PHE A 107 -17.71 -5.42 -30.20
N SER A 108 -17.54 -4.86 -31.40
CA SER A 108 -16.76 -5.53 -32.44
C SER A 108 -15.35 -5.70 -31.89
N THR A 109 -14.89 -6.94 -31.77
CA THR A 109 -13.56 -7.28 -31.27
C THR A 109 -12.54 -6.60 -32.17
N ALA A 110 -11.90 -5.54 -31.67
CA ALA A 110 -10.86 -4.84 -32.39
C ALA A 110 -9.70 -5.81 -32.67
N VAL A 111 -9.37 -5.91 -33.96
CA VAL A 111 -8.29 -6.63 -34.63
C VAL A 111 -7.14 -7.05 -33.69
N ARG A 112 -7.10 -8.35 -33.35
CA ARG A 112 -5.94 -8.98 -32.71
C ARG A 112 -4.91 -9.30 -33.79
N SER A 113 -3.85 -8.51 -33.89
CA SER A 113 -2.64 -8.88 -34.65
C SER A 113 -1.71 -9.74 -33.79
N VAL A 114 -2.20 -10.89 -33.32
CA VAL A 114 -1.36 -11.95 -32.76
C VAL A 114 -2.01 -13.25 -33.22
N SER A 115 -1.27 -14.09 -33.96
CA SER A 115 -1.81 -15.35 -34.48
C SER A 115 -2.53 -16.12 -33.36
N GLU A 116 -3.71 -16.66 -33.65
CA GLU A 116 -4.57 -17.39 -32.71
C GLU A 116 -3.83 -18.52 -31.96
N ASN A 117 -2.67 -18.94 -32.44
CA ASN A 117 -1.83 -20.00 -31.86
C ASN A 117 -0.99 -19.57 -30.63
N SER A 118 -1.07 -18.31 -30.15
CA SER A 118 -0.24 -17.82 -29.03
C SER A 118 -0.96 -17.70 -27.68
N LEU A 119 -2.25 -18.00 -27.61
CA LEU A 119 -3.02 -17.98 -26.37
C LEU A 119 -3.14 -19.39 -25.83
N VAL A 120 -2.70 -19.61 -24.59
CA VAL A 120 -2.84 -20.88 -23.88
C VAL A 120 -3.57 -20.65 -22.56
N ALA A 121 -4.54 -21.51 -22.25
CA ALA A 121 -5.18 -21.49 -20.94
C ALA A 121 -4.21 -22.05 -19.89
N MET A 122 -4.19 -21.49 -18.69
CA MET A 122 -3.34 -21.97 -17.59
C MET A 122 -4.19 -22.29 -16.37
N ASP A 123 -3.89 -23.42 -15.74
CA ASP A 123 -4.49 -23.90 -14.51
C ASP A 123 -3.56 -23.65 -13.32
N PHE A 124 -4.07 -23.00 -12.28
CA PHE A 124 -3.36 -22.71 -11.02
C PHE A 124 -3.93 -23.48 -9.82
N SER A 125 -4.81 -24.46 -10.04
CA SER A 125 -5.45 -25.24 -8.98
C SER A 125 -4.47 -26.12 -8.17
N GLY A 126 -3.28 -26.40 -8.73
CA GLY A 126 -2.20 -27.16 -8.08
C GLY A 126 -1.11 -26.29 -7.43
N ARG A 127 -0.08 -26.94 -6.88
CA ARG A 127 1.11 -26.27 -6.28
C ARG A 127 1.98 -25.54 -7.30
N THR A 128 1.91 -25.92 -8.57
CA THR A 128 2.64 -25.29 -9.69
C THR A 128 1.64 -25.11 -10.83
N GLY A 129 1.64 -23.93 -11.47
CA GLY A 129 0.75 -23.66 -12.60
C GLY A 129 1.04 -24.56 -13.79
N ARG A 130 -0.01 -25.11 -14.42
CA ARG A 130 0.05 -25.99 -15.60
C ARG A 130 -0.57 -25.29 -16.81
N VAL A 131 -0.04 -25.53 -18.01
CA VAL A 131 -0.70 -25.10 -19.26
C VAL A 131 -1.75 -26.14 -19.66
N ILE A 132 -2.96 -25.69 -20.00
CA ILE A 132 -4.04 -26.53 -20.51
C ILE A 132 -3.89 -26.62 -22.03
N ASP A 133 -3.27 -27.70 -22.49
CA ASP A 133 -3.02 -27.94 -23.92
C ASP A 133 -4.23 -28.54 -24.64
N ASN A 134 -5.14 -29.17 -23.91
CA ASN A 134 -6.35 -29.78 -24.47
C ASN A 134 -7.43 -28.70 -24.71
N PRO A 135 -7.84 -28.43 -25.96
CA PRO A 135 -8.82 -27.39 -26.27
C PRO A 135 -10.21 -27.69 -25.67
N ALA A 136 -10.60 -28.96 -25.52
CA ALA A 136 -11.86 -29.31 -24.88
C ALA A 136 -11.85 -29.03 -23.37
N GLU A 137 -10.70 -29.25 -22.72
CA GLU A 137 -10.49 -28.92 -21.30
C GLU A 137 -10.55 -27.41 -21.09
N ALA A 138 -9.87 -26.65 -21.93
CA ALA A 138 -9.87 -25.18 -21.88
C ALA A 138 -11.28 -24.59 -22.05
N LEU A 139 -12.06 -25.12 -23.00
CA LEU A 139 -13.46 -24.71 -23.22
C LEU A 139 -14.35 -25.07 -22.03
N SER A 140 -14.17 -26.26 -21.44
CA SER A 140 -14.93 -26.68 -20.26
C SER A 140 -14.62 -25.79 -19.05
N ALA A 141 -13.34 -25.51 -18.81
CA ALA A 141 -12.89 -24.63 -17.73
C ALA A 141 -13.46 -23.21 -17.88
N ALA A 142 -13.41 -22.63 -19.08
CA ALA A 142 -13.97 -21.31 -19.36
C ALA A 142 -15.51 -21.27 -19.13
N LYS A 143 -16.22 -22.33 -19.52
CA LYS A 143 -17.68 -22.45 -19.35
C LYS A 143 -18.05 -22.57 -17.86
N GLU A 144 -17.33 -23.43 -17.12
CA GLU A 144 -17.52 -23.62 -15.69
C GLU A 144 -17.24 -22.33 -14.91
N GLU A 145 -16.12 -21.68 -15.18
CA GLU A 145 -15.76 -20.39 -14.58
C GLU A 145 -16.90 -19.38 -14.83
N GLY A 146 -17.37 -19.24 -16.07
CA GLY A 146 -18.48 -18.35 -16.42
C GLY A 146 -19.80 -18.66 -15.71
N HIS A 147 -20.06 -19.91 -15.32
CA HIS A 147 -21.22 -20.26 -14.50
C HIS A 147 -21.01 -19.93 -13.01
N THR A 148 -19.80 -20.13 -12.47
CA THR A 148 -19.47 -19.73 -11.09
C THR A 148 -19.53 -18.21 -10.90
N TRP A 149 -19.02 -17.43 -11.85
CA TRP A 149 -19.13 -15.96 -11.85
C TRP A 149 -20.60 -15.49 -11.82
N ARG A 150 -21.48 -16.15 -12.60
CA ARG A 150 -22.92 -15.83 -12.62
C ARG A 150 -23.63 -16.17 -11.31
N LYS A 151 -23.35 -17.32 -10.68
CA LYS A 151 -23.90 -17.66 -9.35
C LYS A 151 -23.43 -16.70 -8.25
N ARG A 152 -22.15 -16.28 -8.30
CA ARG A 152 -21.59 -15.29 -7.35
C ARG A 152 -22.24 -13.93 -7.53
N SER A 153 -22.51 -13.52 -8.77
CA SER A 153 -23.23 -12.28 -9.08
C SER A 153 -24.68 -12.31 -8.60
N GLN A 154 -25.37 -13.46 -8.64
CA GLN A 154 -26.74 -13.58 -8.13
C GLN A 154 -26.80 -13.50 -6.59
N ARG A 155 -25.79 -14.03 -5.86
CA ARG A 155 -25.71 -13.86 -4.40
C ARG A 155 -25.49 -12.41 -3.95
N MET A 156 -24.88 -11.59 -4.79
CA MET A 156 -24.68 -10.16 -4.53
C MET A 156 -25.99 -9.34 -4.69
N ASN A 157 -27.04 -9.91 -5.28
CA ASN A 157 -28.32 -9.22 -5.53
C ASN A 157 -29.43 -9.56 -4.52
N VAL A 158 -29.20 -10.41 -3.52
CA VAL A 158 -30.25 -10.88 -2.58
C VAL A 158 -30.05 -10.42 -1.12
N LEU A 159 -28.94 -9.74 -0.78
CA LEU A 159 -28.83 -8.99 0.48
C LEU A 159 -28.60 -7.49 0.21
N GLY A 160 -29.65 -6.84 -0.28
CA GLY A 160 -29.86 -5.44 0.01
C GLY A 160 -30.31 -5.31 1.47
N ASN A 161 -29.37 -5.09 2.39
CA ASN A 161 -29.62 -4.34 3.62
C ASN A 161 -28.29 -3.74 4.14
N PRO A 162 -28.30 -2.50 4.64
CA PRO A 162 -27.09 -1.78 4.98
C PRO A 162 -26.55 -2.30 6.32
N CYS A 163 -25.27 -2.70 6.33
CA CYS A 163 -24.55 -2.93 7.57
C CYS A 163 -24.38 -1.57 8.29
N PRO A 164 -24.79 -1.44 9.56
CA PRO A 164 -24.57 -0.22 10.32
C PRO A 164 -23.11 -0.16 10.77
N GLN A 165 -22.44 0.94 10.41
CA GLN A 165 -21.40 1.56 11.23
C GLN A 165 -20.22 0.67 11.63
N ASP A 166 -19.37 0.27 10.67
CA ASP A 166 -17.97 0.00 11.00
C ASP A 166 -17.08 0.79 10.04
N PRO A 167 -16.32 1.80 10.52
CA PRO A 167 -15.25 2.37 9.71
C PRO A 167 -14.22 1.28 9.38
N PRO A 168 -13.51 1.39 8.24
CA PRO A 168 -12.50 0.40 7.86
C PRO A 168 -11.48 0.28 9.00
N ILE A 169 -11.38 -0.92 9.58
CA ILE A 169 -10.54 -1.27 10.74
C ILE A 169 -9.06 -0.81 10.57
N LEU A 170 -8.62 -0.58 9.33
CA LEU A 170 -7.25 -0.19 9.00
C LEU A 170 -6.91 1.29 9.23
N THR A 171 -7.87 2.23 9.15
CA THR A 171 -7.57 3.64 9.46
C THR A 171 -7.27 3.84 10.95
N SER A 172 -7.78 2.95 11.80
CA SER A 172 -7.55 2.97 13.24
C SER A 172 -6.14 2.52 13.67
N VAL A 173 -5.29 2.08 12.73
CA VAL A 173 -3.99 1.45 13.04
C VAL A 173 -2.79 2.29 12.60
N ILE A 174 -2.96 3.30 11.73
CA ILE A 174 -1.82 4.08 11.18
C ILE A 174 -0.98 4.72 12.28
N HIS A 175 -1.61 5.33 13.30
CA HIS A 175 -0.87 5.92 14.41
C HIS A 175 -0.17 4.87 15.28
N ARG A 176 -0.65 3.62 15.30
CA ARG A 176 -0.11 2.54 16.16
C ARG A 176 1.23 1.98 15.69
N THR A 177 1.58 2.19 14.42
CA THR A 177 2.84 1.73 13.82
C THR A 177 3.93 2.80 13.86
N GLN A 178 3.63 4.02 14.32
CA GLN A 178 4.57 5.14 14.30
C GLN A 178 5.48 5.13 15.54
N LEU A 179 6.76 5.46 15.36
CA LEU A 179 7.76 5.49 16.43
C LEU A 179 7.44 6.49 17.56
N TRP A 180 6.68 7.54 17.24
CA TRP A 180 6.23 8.55 18.20
C TRP A 180 4.96 8.13 18.97
N PHE A 181 4.37 6.98 18.67
CA PHE A 181 3.23 6.43 19.39
C PHE A 181 3.65 5.32 20.35
N HIS A 182 3.37 5.51 21.63
CA HIS A 182 3.81 4.62 22.70
C HIS A 182 2.69 3.77 23.30
N GLY A 183 1.51 3.74 22.68
CA GLY A 183 0.38 2.93 23.14
C GLY A 183 -0.03 3.24 24.59
N ARG A 184 -0.18 2.21 25.43
CA ARG A 184 -0.74 2.30 26.79
C ARG A 184 0.28 2.66 27.87
N ILE A 185 1.09 3.69 27.66
CA ILE A 185 1.95 4.23 28.73
C ILE A 185 1.21 5.22 29.63
N MET A 186 1.66 5.35 30.88
CA MET A 186 1.09 6.27 31.87
C MET A 186 1.58 7.70 31.67
N ARG A 187 0.92 8.66 32.33
CA ARG A 187 1.32 10.08 32.29
C ARG A 187 2.75 10.25 32.83
N GLU A 188 3.04 9.59 33.94
CA GLU A 188 4.31 9.62 34.64
C GLU A 188 5.42 9.03 33.77
N GLU A 189 5.13 7.91 33.09
CA GLU A 189 6.08 7.28 32.17
C GLU A 189 6.36 8.16 30.95
N SER A 190 5.32 8.78 30.36
CA SER A 190 5.52 9.73 29.26
C SER A 190 6.37 10.94 29.67
N HIS A 191 6.22 11.40 30.91
CA HIS A 191 7.02 12.50 31.46
C HIS A 191 8.48 12.07 31.62
N ARG A 192 8.72 10.87 32.18
CA ARG A 192 10.05 10.29 32.35
C ARG A 192 10.79 10.16 31.02
N LEU A 193 10.12 9.67 29.97
CA LEU A 193 10.69 9.52 28.63
C LEU A 193 11.14 10.85 28.02
N ILE A 194 10.33 11.91 28.12
CA ILE A 194 10.69 13.24 27.61
C ILE A 194 11.86 13.84 28.42
N THR A 195 11.86 13.67 29.75
CA THR A 195 12.96 14.13 30.59
C THR A 195 14.27 13.38 30.30
N GLN A 196 14.21 12.06 30.09
CA GLN A 196 15.38 11.23 29.77
C GLN A 196 16.03 11.63 28.43
N GLN A 197 15.23 12.13 27.49
CA GLN A 197 15.69 12.65 26.20
C GLN A 197 16.14 14.13 26.25
N GLY A 198 16.33 14.69 27.45
CA GLY A 198 16.86 16.04 27.65
C GLY A 198 15.82 17.16 27.56
N GLN A 199 14.53 16.83 27.53
CA GLN A 199 13.43 17.81 27.54
C GLN A 199 13.52 18.86 26.42
N VAL A 200 13.99 18.45 25.24
CA VAL A 200 14.16 19.35 24.09
C VAL A 200 12.82 19.97 23.66
N ASP A 201 12.83 21.26 23.36
CA ASP A 201 11.64 21.97 22.87
C ASP A 201 11.10 21.33 21.59
N GLY A 202 9.79 21.12 21.51
CA GLY A 202 9.15 20.42 20.39
C GLY A 202 9.20 18.89 20.48
N LEU A 203 9.92 18.29 21.43
CA LEU A 203 9.89 16.84 21.65
C LEU A 203 8.48 16.40 22.08
N PHE A 204 7.95 15.38 21.42
CA PHE A 204 6.60 14.90 21.70
C PHE A 204 6.47 13.40 21.58
N LEU A 205 5.40 12.88 22.18
CA LEU A 205 4.91 11.52 21.95
C LEU A 205 3.39 11.47 22.05
N LEU A 206 2.78 10.47 21.42
CA LEU A 206 1.36 10.17 21.51
C LEU A 206 1.15 8.87 22.30
N ARG A 207 0.12 8.82 23.13
CA ARG A 207 -0.26 7.63 23.91
C ARG A 207 -1.77 7.48 24.02
N ASP A 208 -2.23 6.28 24.33
CA ASP A 208 -3.64 6.01 24.65
C ASP A 208 -4.05 6.79 25.92
N SER A 209 -5.26 7.36 25.91
CA SER A 209 -5.82 7.94 27.13
C SER A 209 -6.35 6.85 28.07
N ARG A 210 -5.95 6.93 29.34
CA ARG A 210 -6.40 6.02 30.39
C ARG A 210 -7.77 6.39 30.96
N SER A 211 -8.13 7.67 30.93
CA SER A 211 -9.42 8.17 31.43
C SER A 211 -10.52 8.11 30.37
N ASN A 212 -10.16 8.19 29.09
CA ASN A 212 -11.11 8.13 27.98
C ASN A 212 -10.62 7.15 26.91
N PRO A 213 -11.17 5.92 26.84
CA PRO A 213 -10.74 4.90 25.88
C PRO A 213 -10.87 5.29 24.40
N LYS A 214 -11.62 6.35 24.08
CA LYS A 214 -11.79 6.88 22.72
C LYS A 214 -10.85 8.04 22.41
N ALA A 215 -9.98 8.43 23.34
CA ALA A 215 -9.11 9.58 23.18
C ALA A 215 -7.63 9.19 23.19
N PHE A 216 -6.81 10.04 22.59
CA PHE A 216 -5.35 10.00 22.69
C PHE A 216 -4.86 11.14 23.59
N VAL A 217 -3.60 11.04 24.02
CA VAL A 217 -2.92 12.12 24.74
C VAL A 217 -1.62 12.45 24.03
N LEU A 218 -1.52 13.67 23.50
CA LEU A 218 -0.25 14.25 23.04
C LEU A 218 0.50 14.78 24.25
N THR A 219 1.69 14.26 24.49
CA THR A 219 2.61 14.79 25.49
C THR A 219 3.70 15.56 24.76
N LEU A 220 3.79 16.87 24.98
CA LEU A 220 4.65 17.81 24.25
C LEU A 220 5.53 18.58 25.24
N CYS A 221 6.83 18.67 24.96
CA CYS A 221 7.70 19.65 25.58
C CYS A 221 7.60 20.99 24.85
N HIS A 222 7.23 22.04 25.57
CA HIS A 222 7.22 23.41 25.03
C HIS A 222 7.71 24.40 26.09
N HIS A 223 8.71 25.20 25.76
CA HIS A 223 9.41 26.13 26.67
C HIS A 223 9.86 25.44 27.97
N GLN A 224 10.53 24.29 27.83
CA GLN A 224 11.01 23.49 28.98
C GLN A 224 9.89 23.08 29.96
N LYS A 225 8.66 22.95 29.47
CA LYS A 225 7.52 22.47 30.24
C LYS A 225 6.83 21.34 29.48
N ILE A 226 6.61 20.24 30.17
CA ILE A 226 5.88 19.09 29.63
C ILE A 226 4.39 19.35 29.80
N ARG A 227 3.65 19.30 28.69
CA ARG A 227 2.21 19.53 28.62
C ARG A 227 1.53 18.29 28.05
N HIS A 228 0.33 18.01 28.53
CA HIS A 228 -0.48 16.89 28.06
C HIS A 228 -1.79 17.43 27.49
N PHE A 229 -2.09 17.09 26.24
CA PHE A 229 -3.29 17.51 25.54
C PHE A 229 -4.09 16.28 25.12
N GLN A 230 -5.37 16.26 25.50
CA GLN A 230 -6.26 15.19 25.07
C GLN A 230 -6.75 15.46 23.65
N ILE A 231 -6.67 14.45 22.79
CA ILE A 231 -7.11 14.50 21.39
C ILE A 231 -8.28 13.53 21.25
N LEU A 232 -9.41 14.05 20.79
CA LEU A 232 -10.58 13.26 20.41
C LEU A 232 -10.56 13.06 18.89
N PRO A 233 -10.65 11.81 18.39
CA PRO A 233 -10.77 11.51 16.96
C PRO A 233 -12.05 12.06 16.33
#